data_AF-A0A2M7R267-F1
#
_entry.id   AF-A0A2M7R267-F1
#
_cell.length_a   1.000
_cell.length_b   1.000
_cell.length_c   1.000
_cell.angle_alpha   90.00
_cell.angle_beta   90.00
_cell.angle_gamma   90.00
#
_symmetry.space_group_name_H-M   'P 1'
#
loop_
_entity.id
_entity.type
_entity.pdbx_description
1 polymer ?
#
loop_
_entity_poly.entity_id
_entity_poly.type
_entity_poly.pdbx_seq_one_letter_code
_entity_poly.pdbx_strand_id
1 'polypeptide(L)' 'MVIKLVIGCCNYLFGEGVKKLLNGDRDVNIVGIFDEAVDFKEIVKLNPGMILANFNIFREFPEDFAIDNQIKILLIGDR' A
#
# COMPACT_ATOMS: atom_id res chain seq x y z
N MET A 1 8.40 13.40 9.72
CA MET A 1 6.92 13.29 9.59
C MET A 1 6.63 11.81 9.44
N VAL A 2 5.80 11.22 10.29
CA VAL A 2 5.57 9.77 10.24
C VAL A 2 4.67 9.44 9.05
N ILE A 3 5.15 8.60 8.14
CA ILE A 3 4.43 8.16 6.95
C ILE A 3 3.38 7.13 7.37
N LYS A 4 2.10 7.40 7.08
CA LYS A 4 1.04 6.39 7.16
C LYS A 4 1.13 5.48 5.94
N LEU A 5 1.62 4.26 6.14
CA LEU A 5 1.87 3.30 5.08
C LEU A 5 0.78 2.23 5.06
N VAL A 6 0.24 1.98 3.88
CA VAL A 6 -0.52 0.75 3.58
C VAL A 6 0.35 -0.15 2.71
N ILE A 7 0.36 -1.45 3.02
CA ILE A 7 1.09 -2.46 2.26
C ILE A 7 0.08 -3.29 1.46
N GLY A 8 0.16 -3.22 0.14
CA GLY A 8 -0.54 -4.08 -0.79
C GLY A 8 0.41 -5.07 -1.44
N CYS A 9 0.29 -6.36 -1.17
CA CYS A 9 1.13 -7.41 -1.77
C CYS A 9 0.30 -8.49 -2.47
N CYS A 10 0.90 -9.27 -3.37
CA CYS A 10 0.22 -10.40 -4.02
C CYS A 10 -0.19 -11.52 -3.04
N ASN A 11 0.34 -11.52 -1.82
CA ASN A 11 -0.16 -12.37 -0.75
C ASN A 11 0.08 -11.71 0.61
N TYR A 12 -0.78 -12.05 1.57
CA TYR A 12 -0.74 -11.49 2.92
C TYR A 12 0.59 -11.77 3.66
N LEU A 13 1.17 -12.97 3.48
CA LEU A 13 2.41 -13.37 4.13
C LEU A 13 3.59 -12.47 3.74
N PHE A 14 3.67 -12.10 2.46
CA PHE A 14 4.68 -11.17 1.97
C PHE A 14 4.49 -9.79 2.59
N GLY A 15 3.24 -9.32 2.70
CA GLY A 15 2.90 -8.08 3.40
C GLY A 15 3.33 -8.07 4.87
N GLU A 16 3.07 -9.15 5.61
CA GLU A 16 3.54 -9.32 6.99
C GLU A 16 5.08 -9.37 7.09
N GLY A 17 5.75 -9.98 6.11
CA GLY A 17 7.21 -9.95 6.00
C GLY A 17 7.76 -8.53 5.88
N VAL A 18 7.19 -7.72 4.97
CA VAL A 18 7.56 -6.31 4.81
C VAL A 18 7.29 -5.51 6.09
N LYS A 19 6.12 -5.71 6.72
CA LYS A 19 5.79 -5.08 8.00
C LYS A 19 6.82 -5.43 9.08
N LYS A 20 7.28 -6.68 9.14
CA LYS A 20 8.31 -7.11 10.08
C LYS A 20 9.66 -6.43 9.82
N LEU A 21 10.03 -6.21 8.57
CA LEU A 21 11.27 -5.50 8.19
C LEU A 21 11.23 -4.02 8.57
N LEU A 22 10.05 -3.39 8.47
CA LEU A 22 9.83 -1.99 8.83
C LEU A 22 9.55 -1.80 10.33
N ASN A 23 9.48 -2.88 11.10
CA ASN A 23 9.15 -2.81 12.51
C ASN A 23 10.26 -2.09 13.29
N GLY A 24 9.90 -1.03 14.01
CA GLY A 24 10.83 -0.20 14.78
C GLY A 24 11.35 1.04 14.02
N ASP A 25 11.01 1.19 12.74
CA ASP A 25 11.20 2.45 12.04
C ASP A 25 10.26 3.51 12.62
N ARG A 26 10.82 4.61 13.14
CA ARG A 26 10.05 5.68 13.79
C ARG A 26 9.36 6.59 12.78
N ASP A 27 9.78 6.54 11.52
CA ASP A 27 9.26 7.37 10.45
C ASP A 27 8.15 6.68 9.66
N VAL A 28 7.80 5.43 9.99
CA VAL A 28 6.75 4.65 9.32
C VAL A 28 5.72 4.13 10.32
N ASN A 29 4.44 4.39 10.02
CA ASN A 29 3.30 3.82 10.72
C ASN A 29 2.47 2.98 9.75
N ILE A 30 2.49 1.66 9.92
CA ILE A 30 1.73 0.74 9.06
C ILE A 30 0.28 0.69 9.55
N VAL A 31 -0.64 1.16 8.72
CA VAL A 31 -2.07 1.28 9.07
C VAL A 31 -2.95 0.20 8.44
N GLY A 32 -2.40 -0.62 7.54
CA GLY A 32 -3.13 -1.72 6.92
C GLY A 32 -2.26 -2.59 6.01
N ILE A 33 -2.67 -3.84 5.85
CA ILE A 33 -2.13 -4.79 4.88
C ILE A 33 -3.28 -5.37 4.09
N PHE A 34 -3.12 -5.41 2.77
CA PHE A 34 -4.09 -5.96 1.84
C PHE A 34 -3.41 -6.93 0.88
N ASP A 35 -4.15 -7.93 0.44
CA ASP A 35 -3.77 -8.90 -0.58
C ASP A 35 -4.66 -8.78 -1.84
N GLU A 36 -4.57 -9.76 -2.74
CA GLU A 36 -5.14 -9.71 -4.08
C GLU A 36 -6.61 -9.27 -4.12
N ALA A 37 -6.95 -8.55 -5.20
CA ALA A 37 -8.32 -8.16 -5.53
C ALA A 37 -9.00 -7.18 -4.56
N VAL A 38 -8.23 -6.49 -3.73
CA VAL A 38 -8.75 -5.40 -2.91
C VAL A 38 -9.12 -4.19 -3.77
N ASP A 39 -10.29 -3.61 -3.48
CA ASP A 39 -10.73 -2.34 -4.06
C ASP A 39 -9.87 -1.20 -3.50
N PHE A 40 -9.22 -0.45 -4.40
CA PHE A 40 -8.44 0.72 -4.05
C PHE A 40 -9.22 1.75 -3.21
N LYS A 41 -10.54 1.86 -3.41
CA LYS A 41 -11.40 2.73 -2.61
C LYS A 41 -11.38 2.38 -1.12
N GLU A 42 -11.27 1.10 -0.78
CA GLU A 42 -11.17 0.67 0.62
C GLU A 42 -9.80 1.04 1.21
N ILE A 43 -8.73 0.95 0.42
CA ILE A 43 -7.38 1.38 0.85
C ILE A 43 -7.37 2.89 1.14
N VAL A 44 -7.97 3.69 0.26
CA VAL A 44 -7.98 5.16 0.39
C VAL A 44 -8.74 5.63 1.64
N LYS A 45 -9.77 4.90 2.10
CA LYS A 45 -10.49 5.23 3.34
C LYS A 45 -9.59 5.22 4.58
N LEU A 46 -8.46 4.51 4.55
CA LEU A 46 -7.47 4.56 5.64
C LEU A 46 -6.67 5.87 5.68
N ASN A 47 -6.86 6.76 4.72
CA ASN A 47 -6.11 8.00 4.53
C ASN A 47 -4.59 7.76 4.59
N PRO A 48 -4.05 6.86 3.75
CA PRO A 48 -2.62 6.59 3.72
C PRO A 48 -1.86 7.80 3.17
N GLY A 49 -0.66 8.06 3.71
CA GLY A 49 0.29 8.95 3.06
C GLY A 49 1.03 8.26 1.91
N MET A 50 1.17 6.94 2.01
CA MET A 50 1.81 6.11 0.98
C MET A 50 1.19 4.72 0.91
N ILE A 51 1.14 4.17 -0.30
CA ILE A 51 0.80 2.77 -0.56
C ILE A 51 2.03 2.10 -1.17
N LEU A 52 2.54 1.05 -0.54
CA LEU A 52 3.51 0.15 -1.14
C LEU A 52 2.74 -0.97 -1.83
N ALA A 53 2.72 -1.01 -3.16
CA ALA A 53 1.89 -1.93 -3.91
C ALA A 53 2.71 -2.87 -4.77
N ASN A 54 2.46 -4.17 -4.67
CA ASN A 54 2.88 -5.13 -5.67
C ASN A 54 2.09 -4.91 -6.97
N PHE A 55 2.74 -4.89 -8.13
CA PHE A 55 2.08 -4.64 -9.43
C PHE A 55 0.82 -5.49 -9.66
N ASN A 56 0.80 -6.72 -9.12
CA ASN A 56 -0.29 -7.67 -9.31
C ASN A 56 -1.43 -7.55 -8.28
N ILE A 57 -1.39 -6.61 -7.32
CA ILE A 57 -2.44 -6.53 -6.30
C ILE A 57 -3.75 -5.94 -6.85
N PHE A 58 -3.65 -4.97 -7.76
CA PHE A 58 -4.82 -4.27 -8.29
C PHE A 58 -5.38 -5.03 -9.51
N ARG A 59 -6.68 -5.33 -9.49
CA ARG A 59 -7.37 -5.82 -10.70
C ARG A 59 -7.38 -4.78 -11.81
N GLU A 60 -7.60 -3.53 -11.42
CA GLU A 60 -7.54 -2.35 -12.28
C GLU A 60 -6.83 -1.25 -11.48
N PHE A 61 -5.83 -0.61 -12.09
CA PHE A 61 -5.21 0.56 -11.48
C PHE A 61 -6.20 1.73 -11.56
N PRO A 62 -6.41 2.51 -10.50
CA PRO A 62 -7.46 3.52 -10.51
C PRO A 62 -7.12 4.64 -11.49
N GLU A 63 -7.93 4.80 -12.53
CA GLU A 63 -7.79 5.87 -13.53
C GLU A 63 -7.98 7.26 -12.91
N ASP A 64 -8.85 7.37 -11.88
CA ASP A 64 -9.16 8.62 -11.18
C ASP A 64 -8.13 9.02 -10.10
N PHE A 65 -7.05 8.25 -9.94
CA PHE A 65 -6.03 8.51 -8.91
C PHE A 65 -5.37 9.90 -9.07
N ALA A 66 -5.30 10.41 -10.29
CA ALA A 66 -4.61 11.66 -10.61
C ALA A 66 -5.35 12.92 -10.15
N ILE A 67 -6.62 12.82 -9.74
CA ILE A 67 -7.50 14.00 -9.66
C ILE A 67 -7.56 14.63 -8.26
N ASP A 68 -7.27 13.91 -7.15
CA ASP A 68 -7.58 14.49 -5.83
C ASP A 68 -6.76 14.03 -4.61
N ASN A 69 -5.72 13.20 -4.76
CA ASN A 69 -5.07 12.59 -3.58
C ASN A 69 -3.55 12.83 -3.50
N GLN A 70 -3.10 13.35 -2.34
CA GLN A 70 -1.68 13.44 -1.95
C GLN A 70 -1.01 12.07 -1.68
N ILE A 71 -1.71 10.98 -1.99
CA ILE A 71 -1.26 9.62 -1.73
C ILE A 71 -0.10 9.31 -2.68
N LYS A 72 1.01 8.80 -2.16
CA LYS A 72 2.14 8.33 -2.99
C LYS A 72 2.03 6.83 -3.17
N ILE A 73 2.20 6.32 -4.38
CA ILE A 73 2.24 4.86 -4.63
C ILE A 73 3.68 4.47 -5.00
N LEU A 74 4.26 3.54 -4.24
CA LEU A 74 5.51 2.88 -4.58
C LEU A 74 5.18 1.48 -5.13
N LEU A 75 5.43 1.27 -6.42
CA LEU A 75 5.22 0.00 -7.08
C LEU A 75 6.45 -0.90 -6.89
N ILE A 76 6.22 -2.13 -6.45
CA ILE A 76 7.23 -3.20 -6.36
C ILE A 76 6.81 -4.39 -7.21
N GLY A 77 7.73 -4.96 -7.97
CA GLY A 77 7.43 -6.10 -8.84
C GLY A 77 8.56 -6.36 -9.80
N ASP A 78 8.66 -7.61 -10.25
CA ASP A 78 9.47 -7.99 -11.41
C ASP A 78 8.54 -8.06 -12.64
N ARG A 79 9.12 -7.92 -13.84
CA ARG A 79 8.40 -7.90 -15.11
C ARG A 79 7.70 -9.23 -15.43
#